data_AF-A0A944HQ79-F1
#
_entry.id   AF-A0A944HQ79-F1
#
_cell.length_a   1.000
_cell.length_b   1.000
_cell.length_c   1.000
_cell.angle_alpha   90.00
_cell.angle_beta   90.00
_cell.angle_gamma   90.00
#
_symmetry.space_group_name_H-M   'P 1'
#
loop_
_entity.id
_entity.type
_entity.pdbx_description
1 polymer ?
#
loop_
_entity_poly.entity_id
_entity_poly.type
_entity_poly.pdbx_seq_one_letter_code
_entity_poly.pdbx_strand_id
1 'polypeptide(L)'
;MDVVPAHRILDFFKGGFEHTAWRLETRREYAADQATEEYQDFVRGVAPLRDEGGPWFVNAREQTARGKRIERVRLVDEPPSTGQRYLLATTPDNLAAGEDIRFLLRADAERLGLPDFDFWLFDSRVLARFNWTDPARRMELTTDPAAIVAVCQARDAAWHHALTYEDFTG
;
A
#
# COMPACT_ATOMS: atom_id res chain seq x y z
N MET A 1 17.26 10.84 10.03
CA MET A 1 16.27 9.79 9.74
C MET A 1 15.53 9.52 11.03
N ASP A 2 14.25 9.87 11.06
CA ASP A 2 13.39 9.59 12.19
C ASP A 2 12.79 8.20 12.01
N VAL A 3 12.76 7.42 13.08
CA VAL A 3 12.24 6.05 13.05
C VAL A 3 10.92 6.01 13.82
N VAL A 4 9.83 5.72 13.14
CA VAL A 4 8.47 5.77 13.70
C VAL A 4 7.82 4.38 13.61
N PRO A 5 7.09 3.91 14.63
CA PRO A 5 6.35 2.65 14.54
C PRO A 5 5.36 2.65 13.36
N ALA A 6 5.27 1.57 12.59
CA ALA A 6 4.37 1.51 11.43
C ALA A 6 2.90 1.77 11.77
N HIS A 7 2.43 1.43 12.97
CA HIS A 7 1.05 1.70 13.38
C HIS A 7 0.73 3.21 13.48
N ARG A 8 1.75 4.07 13.60
CA ARG A 8 1.60 5.54 13.64
C ARG A 8 1.45 6.14 12.23
N ILE A 9 1.46 5.32 11.18
CA ILE A 9 1.23 5.81 9.81
C ILE A 9 -0.12 6.54 9.70
N LEU A 10 -1.13 6.11 10.47
CA LEU A 10 -2.43 6.79 10.55
C LEU A 10 -2.31 8.24 11.04
N ASP A 11 -1.30 8.58 11.84
CA ASP A 11 -1.10 9.96 12.28
C ASP A 11 -0.59 10.85 11.16
N PHE A 12 0.16 10.31 10.19
CA PHE A 12 0.49 11.04 8.95
C PHE A 12 -0.76 11.37 8.13
N PHE A 13 -1.83 10.58 8.22
CA PHE A 13 -3.07 10.90 7.52
C PHE A 13 -3.88 12.03 8.18
N LYS A 14 -3.68 12.28 9.48
CA LYS A 14 -4.38 13.35 10.20
C LYS A 14 -3.87 14.75 9.85
N GLY A 15 -2.59 14.88 9.50
CA GLY A 15 -2.00 16.19 9.18
C GLY A 15 -0.61 16.16 8.54
N GLY A 16 -0.11 14.99 8.14
CA GLY A 16 1.21 14.82 7.54
C GLY A 16 1.23 14.95 6.01
N PHE A 17 0.09 15.19 5.36
CA PHE A 17 0.01 15.45 3.92
C PHE A 17 -1.22 16.29 3.53
N GLU A 18 -1.09 17.03 2.43
CA GLU A 18 -2.05 18.01 1.90
C GLU A 18 -2.75 17.51 0.65
N HIS A 19 -2.07 16.75 -0.22
CA HIS A 19 -2.57 16.43 -1.56
C HIS A 19 -2.55 14.94 -1.89
N THR A 20 -1.46 14.24 -1.62
CA THR A 20 -1.26 12.86 -2.09
C THR A 20 -0.52 11.99 -1.08
N ALA A 21 -1.09 10.83 -0.77
CA ALA A 21 -0.43 9.73 -0.09
C ALA A 21 -0.35 8.55 -1.07
N TRP A 22 0.85 8.22 -1.53
CA TRP A 22 1.07 7.16 -2.51
C TRP A 22 1.85 6.00 -1.88
N ARG A 23 1.49 4.74 -2.17
CA ARG A 23 2.17 3.56 -1.62
C ARG A 23 2.57 2.53 -2.67
N LEU A 24 3.78 1.99 -2.50
CA LEU A 24 4.20 0.75 -3.13
C LEU A 24 4.16 -0.41 -2.11
N GLU A 25 3.49 -1.49 -2.49
CA GLU A 25 3.44 -2.76 -1.75
C GLU A 25 4.16 -3.84 -2.54
N THR A 26 5.31 -4.29 -2.03
CA THR A 26 6.19 -5.23 -2.73
C THR A 26 6.09 -6.65 -2.19
N ARG A 27 5.48 -6.82 -1.01
CA ARG A 27 5.44 -8.06 -0.23
C ARG A 27 4.44 -9.07 -0.79
N ARG A 28 4.78 -10.36 -0.65
CA ARG A 28 3.85 -11.48 -0.87
C ARG A 28 2.83 -11.64 0.27
N GLU A 29 3.29 -11.33 1.48
CA GLU A 29 2.54 -11.56 2.70
C GLU A 29 2.86 -10.50 3.74
N TYR A 30 1.84 -10.10 4.51
CA TYR A 30 2.00 -9.26 5.69
C TYR A 30 1.65 -10.05 6.94
N ALA A 31 2.58 -10.10 7.87
CA ALA A 31 2.37 -10.77 9.16
C ALA A 31 1.39 -10.02 10.09
N ALA A 32 0.85 -8.86 9.66
CA ALA A 32 -0.27 -8.21 10.33
C ALA A 32 -1.58 -8.89 9.91
N ASP A 33 -1.78 -9.06 8.60
CA ASP A 33 -2.93 -9.74 8.03
C ASP A 33 -3.00 -11.20 8.51
N GLN A 34 -1.88 -11.92 8.48
CA GLN A 34 -1.82 -13.32 8.92
C GLN A 34 -2.26 -13.55 10.38
N ALA A 35 -2.20 -12.51 11.21
CA ALA A 35 -2.58 -12.58 12.61
C ALA A 35 -4.09 -12.36 12.83
N THR A 36 -4.86 -11.98 11.79
CA THR A 36 -6.31 -11.73 11.91
C THR A 36 -7.11 -13.03 11.69
N GLU A 37 -8.28 -13.11 12.34
CA GLU A 37 -9.22 -14.22 12.12
C GLU A 37 -9.75 -14.24 10.69
N GLU A 38 -10.02 -13.06 10.12
CA GLU A 38 -10.47 -12.92 8.73
C GLU A 38 -9.49 -13.55 7.73
N TYR A 39 -8.18 -13.34 7.91
CA TYR A 39 -7.18 -13.98 7.05
C TYR A 39 -7.21 -15.50 7.18
N GLN A 40 -7.37 -16.02 8.40
CA GLN A 40 -7.43 -17.48 8.63
C GLN A 40 -8.68 -18.09 7.99
N ASP A 41 -9.81 -17.38 8.03
CA ASP A 41 -11.04 -17.77 7.35
C ASP A 41 -10.89 -17.72 5.82
N PHE A 42 -10.22 -16.70 5.30
CA PHE A 42 -9.86 -16.61 3.89
C PHE A 42 -9.03 -17.80 3.40
N VAL A 43 -8.02 -18.20 4.18
CA VAL A 43 -7.22 -19.40 3.89
C VAL A 43 -8.07 -20.67 3.83
N ARG A 44 -9.18 -20.72 4.59
CA ARG A 44 -10.14 -21.82 4.59
C ARG A 44 -11.20 -21.73 3.48
N GLY A 45 -11.13 -20.71 2.63
CA GLY A 45 -12.04 -20.50 1.50
C GLY A 45 -13.28 -19.66 1.83
N VAL A 46 -13.32 -19.00 2.99
CA VAL A 46 -14.37 -18.05 3.33
C VAL A 46 -14.00 -16.68 2.78
N ALA A 47 -14.84 -16.07 1.95
CA ALA A 47 -14.56 -14.74 1.43
C ALA A 47 -14.47 -13.71 2.58
N PRO A 48 -13.55 -12.72 2.51
CA PRO A 48 -13.47 -11.67 3.52
C PRO A 48 -14.80 -10.92 3.60
N LEU A 49 -15.21 -10.56 4.81
CA LEU A 49 -16.41 -9.74 4.99
C LEU A 49 -16.06 -8.29 4.69
N ARG A 50 -17.03 -7.54 4.17
CA ARG A 50 -16.83 -6.11 3.98
C ARG A 50 -16.75 -5.40 5.32
N ASP A 51 -15.63 -4.73 5.60
CA ASP A 51 -15.47 -3.87 6.78
C ASP A 51 -15.43 -2.40 6.37
N GLU A 52 -16.59 -1.76 6.29
CA GLU A 52 -16.64 -0.33 5.95
C GLU A 52 -16.34 0.62 7.13
N GLY A 53 -16.30 0.06 8.35
CA GLY A 53 -16.20 0.78 9.62
C GLY A 53 -14.81 0.77 10.25
N GLY A 54 -13.88 -0.03 9.73
CA GLY A 54 -12.50 -0.08 10.18
C GLY A 54 -11.84 1.30 10.22
N PRO A 55 -10.98 1.59 11.23
CA PRO A 55 -10.36 2.90 11.40
C PRO A 55 -9.61 3.41 10.16
N TRP A 56 -9.01 2.49 9.38
CA TRP A 56 -8.38 2.82 8.10
C TRP A 56 -9.40 3.35 7.08
N PHE A 57 -10.50 2.63 6.85
CA PHE A 57 -11.51 2.99 5.86
C PHE A 57 -12.25 4.29 6.22
N VAL A 58 -12.55 4.50 7.51
CA VAL A 58 -13.11 5.77 8.01
C VAL A 58 -12.18 6.93 7.68
N ASN A 59 -10.89 6.80 8.00
CA ASN A 59 -9.91 7.84 7.71
C ASN A 59 -9.71 8.05 6.20
N ALA A 60 -9.57 6.98 5.42
CA ALA A 60 -9.39 7.07 3.97
C ALA A 60 -10.54 7.85 3.33
N ARG A 61 -11.79 7.51 3.70
CA ARG A 61 -13.00 8.20 3.25
C ARG A 61 -13.03 9.68 3.64
N GLU A 62 -12.62 10.01 4.87
CA GLU A 62 -12.53 11.41 5.31
C GLU A 62 -11.50 12.21 4.50
N GLN A 63 -10.32 11.63 4.23
CA GLN A 63 -9.28 12.32 3.47
C GLN A 63 -9.69 12.48 2.00
N THR A 64 -10.26 11.45 1.37
CA THR A 64 -10.67 11.49 -0.04
C THR A 64 -11.86 12.42 -0.25
N ALA A 65 -12.80 12.50 0.70
CA ALA A 65 -13.88 13.49 0.69
C ALA A 65 -13.37 14.95 0.75
N ARG A 66 -12.15 15.19 1.23
CA ARG A 66 -11.49 16.51 1.21
C ARG A 66 -10.74 16.79 -0.10
N GLY A 67 -10.85 15.91 -1.10
CA GLY A 67 -10.15 16.02 -2.39
C GLY A 67 -8.69 15.55 -2.37
N LYS A 68 -8.24 14.91 -1.28
CA LYS A 68 -6.92 14.28 -1.23
C LYS A 68 -6.92 12.96 -1.97
N ARG A 69 -5.77 12.56 -2.51
CA ARG A 69 -5.61 11.27 -3.19
C ARG A 69 -4.85 10.28 -2.32
N ILE A 70 -5.40 9.08 -2.19
CA ILE A 70 -4.74 7.92 -1.58
C ILE A 70 -4.62 6.88 -2.67
N GLU A 71 -3.38 6.60 -3.07
CA GLU A 71 -3.06 5.84 -4.27
C GLU A 71 -2.10 4.70 -3.92
N ARG A 72 -2.23 3.55 -4.59
CA ARG A 72 -1.44 2.36 -4.26
C ARG A 72 -1.12 1.53 -5.49
N VAL A 73 0.11 1.03 -5.57
CA VAL A 73 0.49 -0.07 -6.47
C VAL A 73 0.88 -1.29 -5.64
N ARG A 74 0.23 -2.42 -5.93
CA ARG A 74 0.54 -3.73 -5.34
C ARG A 74 1.28 -4.60 -6.33
N LEU A 75 2.43 -5.13 -5.93
CA LEU A 75 3.14 -6.12 -6.72
C LEU A 75 2.52 -7.50 -6.53
N VAL A 76 2.23 -8.17 -7.63
CA VAL A 76 1.60 -9.49 -7.66
C VAL A 76 2.52 -10.50 -8.34
N ASP A 77 2.69 -11.66 -7.72
CA ASP A 77 3.41 -12.79 -8.32
C ASP A 77 2.50 -13.55 -9.28
N GLU A 78 3.09 -14.30 -10.20
CA GLU A 78 2.36 -15.20 -11.11
C GLU A 78 2.87 -16.64 -10.93
N PRO A 79 2.10 -17.54 -10.29
CA PRO A 79 0.79 -17.31 -9.66
C PRO A 79 0.88 -16.47 -8.36
N PRO A 80 -0.20 -15.77 -7.95
CA PRO A 80 -0.20 -14.98 -6.73
C PRO A 80 -0.04 -15.84 -5.48
N SER A 81 0.73 -15.36 -4.50
CA SER A 81 0.79 -15.97 -3.16
C SER A 81 -0.57 -15.85 -2.43
N THR A 82 -0.75 -16.62 -1.36
CA THR A 82 -1.99 -16.56 -0.57
C THR A 82 -2.24 -15.17 0.02
N GLY A 83 -1.20 -14.49 0.50
CA GLY A 83 -1.31 -13.11 0.96
C GLY A 83 -1.74 -12.14 -0.14
N GLN A 84 -1.18 -12.26 -1.34
CA GLN A 84 -1.60 -11.43 -2.48
C GLN A 84 -3.04 -11.70 -2.92
N ARG A 85 -3.50 -12.96 -2.90
CA ARG A 85 -4.91 -13.28 -3.16
C ARG A 85 -5.85 -12.67 -2.11
N TYR A 86 -5.43 -12.65 -0.84
CA TYR A 86 -6.17 -11.99 0.22
C TYR A 86 -6.25 -10.47 -0.01
N LEU A 87 -5.13 -9.82 -0.34
CA LEU A 87 -5.11 -8.38 -0.67
C LEU A 87 -5.97 -8.06 -1.88
N LEU A 88 -5.97 -8.93 -2.89
CA LEU A 88 -6.88 -8.82 -4.04
C LEU A 88 -8.34 -8.86 -3.57
N ALA A 89 -8.70 -9.86 -2.76
CA ALA A 89 -10.07 -10.07 -2.27
C ALA A 89 -10.59 -8.93 -1.39
N THR A 90 -9.73 -8.23 -0.64
CA THR A 90 -10.11 -7.09 0.22
C THR A 90 -10.02 -5.73 -0.50
N THR A 91 -9.51 -5.68 -1.73
CA THR A 91 -9.40 -4.43 -2.51
C THR A 91 -10.73 -3.69 -2.70
N PRO A 92 -11.87 -4.36 -2.94
CA PRO A 92 -13.15 -3.65 -3.09
C PRO A 92 -13.52 -2.71 -1.94
N ASP A 93 -13.13 -3.03 -0.70
CA ASP A 93 -13.39 -2.15 0.46
C ASP A 93 -12.48 -0.92 0.46
N ASN A 94 -11.23 -1.06 0.03
CA ASN A 94 -10.32 0.08 -0.16
C ASN A 94 -10.86 1.03 -1.23
N LEU A 95 -11.33 0.49 -2.36
CA LEU A 95 -11.93 1.28 -3.44
C LEU A 95 -13.20 1.99 -2.95
N ALA A 96 -14.05 1.30 -2.18
CA ALA A 96 -15.24 1.91 -1.58
C ALA A 96 -14.92 3.02 -0.56
N ALA A 97 -13.73 3.01 0.05
CA ALA A 97 -13.22 4.10 0.88
C ALA A 97 -12.59 5.26 0.09
N GLY A 98 -12.52 5.15 -1.24
CA GLY A 98 -12.04 6.18 -2.16
C GLY A 98 -10.56 6.09 -2.51
N GLU A 99 -9.88 4.99 -2.22
CA GLU A 99 -8.50 4.76 -2.70
C GLU A 99 -8.49 4.40 -4.20
N ASP A 100 -7.42 4.76 -4.92
CA ASP A 100 -7.09 4.21 -6.25
C ASP A 100 -5.99 3.15 -6.07
N ILE A 101 -6.38 1.87 -6.22
CA ILE A 101 -5.48 0.73 -6.07
C ILE A 101 -5.28 0.06 -7.42
N ARG A 102 -4.00 -0.11 -7.77
CA ARG A 102 -3.56 -0.75 -9.01
C ARG A 102 -2.61 -1.91 -8.74
N PHE A 103 -2.48 -2.78 -9.72
CA PHE A 103 -1.69 -4.00 -9.63
C PHE A 103 -0.65 -4.05 -10.72
N LEU A 104 0.55 -4.50 -10.38
CA LEU A 104 1.66 -4.67 -11.31
C LEU A 104 2.27 -6.05 -11.10
N LEU A 105 2.49 -6.78 -12.19
CA LEU A 105 3.18 -8.07 -12.11
C LEU A 105 4.61 -7.85 -11.61
N ARG A 106 5.07 -8.72 -10.71
CA ARG A 106 6.41 -8.63 -10.13
C ARG A 106 7.50 -8.67 -11.20
N ALA A 107 7.34 -9.50 -12.22
CA ALA A 107 8.29 -9.58 -13.34
C ALA A 107 8.43 -8.24 -14.09
N ASP A 108 7.32 -7.50 -14.25
CA ASP A 108 7.36 -6.16 -14.84
C ASP A 108 8.02 -5.14 -13.91
N ALA A 109 7.72 -5.19 -12.61
CA ALA A 109 8.39 -4.36 -11.62
C ALA A 109 9.92 -4.55 -11.63
N GLU A 110 10.38 -5.80 -11.72
CA GLU A 110 11.80 -6.15 -11.84
C GLU A 110 12.41 -5.60 -13.14
N ARG A 111 11.72 -5.77 -14.27
CA ARG A 111 12.14 -5.21 -15.58
C ARG A 111 12.23 -3.69 -15.59
N LEU A 112 11.37 -3.02 -14.82
CA LEU A 112 11.35 -1.56 -14.65
C LEU A 112 12.38 -1.07 -13.62
N GLY A 113 13.05 -1.97 -12.89
CA GLY A 113 14.01 -1.61 -11.85
C GLY A 113 13.35 -0.95 -10.63
N LEU A 114 12.11 -1.33 -10.31
CA LEU A 114 11.41 -0.80 -9.14
C LEU A 114 12.08 -1.28 -7.83
N PRO A 115 12.00 -0.48 -6.75
CA PRO A 115 12.50 -0.88 -5.45
C PRO A 115 11.76 -2.12 -4.91
N ASP A 116 12.48 -2.93 -4.14
CA ASP A 116 12.01 -4.18 -3.53
C ASP A 116 11.53 -3.99 -2.08
N PHE A 117 11.28 -2.75 -1.68
CA PHE A 117 10.81 -2.39 -0.35
C PHE A 117 9.49 -1.62 -0.41
N ASP A 118 8.68 -1.82 0.63
CA ASP A 118 7.44 -1.06 0.79
C ASP A 118 7.73 0.35 1.26
N PHE A 119 6.95 1.30 0.75
CA PHE A 119 7.01 2.67 1.24
C PHE A 119 5.72 3.44 1.00
N TRP A 120 5.53 4.46 1.84
CA TRP A 120 4.63 5.58 1.55
C TRP A 120 5.43 6.79 1.08
N LEU A 121 4.85 7.55 0.15
CA LEU A 121 5.33 8.85 -0.31
C LEU A 121 4.21 9.87 -0.10
N PHE A 122 4.45 10.85 0.77
CA PHE A 122 3.50 11.92 1.07
C PHE A 122 3.93 13.21 0.36
N ASP A 123 3.02 13.78 -0.43
CA ASP A 123 3.17 15.02 -1.21
C ASP A 123 4.45 15.13 -2.04
N SER A 124 5.04 13.99 -2.43
CA SER A 124 6.37 13.95 -3.08
C SER A 124 7.46 14.64 -2.25
N ARG A 125 7.36 14.59 -0.92
CA ARG A 125 8.25 15.30 0.03
C ARG A 125 8.74 14.45 1.18
N VAL A 126 7.90 13.54 1.68
CA VAL A 126 8.25 12.66 2.80
C VAL A 126 8.15 11.22 2.35
N LEU A 127 9.27 10.51 2.40
CA LEU A 127 9.34 9.08 2.18
C LEU A 127 9.31 8.39 3.54
N ALA A 128 8.40 7.43 3.68
CA ALA A 128 8.27 6.58 4.84
C ALA A 128 8.46 5.12 4.42
N ARG A 129 9.69 4.63 4.54
CA ARG A 129 10.11 3.29 4.11
C ARG A 129 9.91 2.27 5.21
N PHE A 130 9.32 1.12 4.91
CA PHE A 130 9.18 0.04 5.89
C PHE A 130 10.48 -0.77 6.01
N ASN A 131 10.91 -1.00 7.25
CA ASN A 131 11.99 -1.94 7.54
C ASN A 131 11.38 -3.26 8.05
N TRP A 132 11.22 -4.23 7.15
CA TRP A 132 10.62 -5.53 7.49
C TRP A 132 11.53 -6.47 8.27
N THR A 133 12.83 -6.17 8.34
CA THR A 133 13.78 -6.91 9.19
C THR A 133 13.76 -6.44 10.65
N ASP A 134 13.13 -5.29 10.90
CA ASP A 134 12.93 -4.77 12.25
C ASP A 134 11.77 -5.50 12.96
N PRO A 135 12.01 -6.18 14.10
CA PRO A 135 10.96 -6.83 14.88
C PRO A 135 9.85 -5.87 15.32
N ALA A 136 10.20 -4.58 15.50
CA ALA A 136 9.25 -3.53 15.86
C ALA A 136 8.51 -2.94 14.64
N ARG A 137 8.74 -3.47 13.43
CA ARG A 137 8.12 -3.07 12.15
C ARG A 137 8.14 -1.54 11.99
N ARG A 138 9.29 -0.92 12.25
CA ARG A 138 9.41 0.54 12.20
C ARG A 138 9.55 1.01 10.75
N MET A 139 9.16 2.25 10.55
CA MET A 139 9.29 2.98 9.30
C MET A 139 10.38 4.03 9.45
N GLU A 140 11.25 4.13 8.46
CA GLU A 140 12.28 5.16 8.35
C GLU A 140 11.71 6.34 7.56
N LEU A 141 11.66 7.50 8.20
CA LEU A 141 11.25 8.75 7.59
C LEU A 141 12.46 9.50 7.05
N THR A 142 12.34 9.94 5.79
CA THR A 142 13.34 10.77 5.13
C THR A 142 12.70 11.84 4.27
N THR A 143 13.36 13.00 4.24
CA THR A 143 13.11 14.13 3.33
C THR A 143 14.32 14.40 2.45
N ASP A 144 15.26 13.45 2.39
CA ASP A 144 16.47 13.56 1.56
C ASP A 144 16.07 13.73 0.07
N PRO A 145 16.49 14.81 -0.60
CA PRO A 145 16.04 15.09 -1.96
C PRO A 145 16.37 13.99 -2.97
N ALA A 146 17.53 13.34 -2.84
CA ALA A 146 17.92 12.27 -3.76
C ALA A 146 17.03 11.03 -3.58
N ALA A 147 16.77 10.63 -2.33
CA ALA A 147 15.84 9.56 -2.02
C ALA A 147 14.42 9.87 -2.51
N ILE A 148 13.93 11.10 -2.31
CA ILE A 148 12.61 11.54 -2.77
C ILE A 148 12.49 11.48 -4.30
N VAL A 149 13.48 12.00 -5.03
CA VAL A 149 13.48 11.94 -6.50
C VAL A 149 13.46 10.49 -6.99
N ALA A 150 14.25 9.61 -6.39
CA ALA A 150 14.29 8.20 -6.77
C ALA A 150 12.93 7.50 -6.58
N VAL A 151 12.25 7.73 -5.44
CA VAL A 151 10.92 7.11 -5.22
C VAL A 151 9.80 7.77 -6.02
N CYS A 152 9.92 9.05 -6.40
CA CYS A 152 9.02 9.68 -7.36
C CYS A 152 9.15 9.03 -8.75
N GLN A 153 10.38 8.76 -9.21
CA GLN A 153 10.60 8.05 -10.47
C GLN A 153 10.02 6.62 -10.42
N ALA A 154 10.23 5.92 -9.31
CA ALA A 154 9.64 4.59 -9.10
C ALA A 154 8.11 4.63 -9.09
N ARG A 155 7.50 5.62 -8.41
CA ARG A 155 6.05 5.85 -8.44
C ARG A 155 5.56 6.01 -9.86
N ASP A 156 6.16 6.93 -10.62
CA ASP A 156 5.66 7.29 -11.95
C ASP A 156 5.77 6.10 -12.92
N ALA A 157 6.87 5.34 -12.84
CA ALA A 157 7.04 4.10 -13.61
C ALA A 157 6.03 3.02 -13.20
N ALA A 158 5.85 2.79 -11.89
CA ALA A 158 4.89 1.82 -11.39
C ALA A 158 3.46 2.17 -11.81
N TRP A 159 3.07 3.44 -11.63
CA TRP A 159 1.72 3.93 -11.92
C TRP A 159 1.37 3.87 -13.40
N HIS A 160 2.34 4.16 -14.27
CA HIS A 160 2.15 4.11 -15.72
C HIS A 160 1.83 2.69 -16.22
N HIS A 161 2.42 1.67 -15.60
CA HIS A 161 2.29 0.27 -16.03
C HIS A 161 1.29 -0.55 -15.22
N ALA A 162 0.85 -0.06 -14.06
CA ALA A 162 -0.07 -0.80 -13.20
C ALA A 162 -1.51 -0.78 -13.76
N LEU A 163 -2.15 -1.95 -13.70
CA LEU A 163 -3.52 -2.18 -14.11
C LEU A 163 -4.49 -1.81 -12.98
N THR A 164 -5.69 -1.33 -13.34
CA THR A 164 -6.78 -1.15 -12.36
C THR A 164 -7.18 -2.49 -11.76
N TYR A 165 -7.95 -2.46 -10.65
CA TYR A 165 -8.50 -3.69 -10.07
C TYR A 165 -9.35 -4.46 -11.08
N GLU A 166 -10.19 -3.76 -11.84
CA GLU A 166 -11.06 -4.33 -12.86
C GLU A 166 -10.25 -4.95 -14.00
N ASP A 167 -9.25 -4.25 -14.54
CA ASP A 167 -8.42 -4.76 -15.63
C ASP A 167 -7.53 -5.94 -15.20
N PHE A 168 -7.15 -6.01 -13.91
CA PHE A 168 -6.32 -7.09 -13.39
C PHE A 168 -7.10 -8.37 -13.06
N THR A 169 -8.40 -8.24 -12.75
CA THR A 169 -9.25 -9.37 -12.33
C THR A 169 -10.24 -9.87 -13.40
N GLY A 170 -10.43 -9.11 -14.47
CA GLY A 170 -11.23 -9.50 -15.64
C GLY A 170 -10.54 -10.48 -16.57
#